data_AF-A0A172QBB9-F1
#
_entry.id   AF-A0A172QBB9-F1
#
_cell.length_a   1.000
_cell.length_b   1.000
_cell.length_c   1.000
_cell.angle_alpha   90.00
_cell.angle_beta   90.00
_cell.angle_gamma   90.00
#
_symmetry.space_group_name_H-M   'P 1'
#
loop_
_entity.id
_entity.type
_entity.pdbx_description
1 polymer ?
#
loop_
_entity_poly.entity_id
_entity_poly.type
_entity_poly.pdbx_seq_one_letter_code
_entity_poly.pdbx_strand_id
1 'polypeptide(L)'
;MFKKVTIVGLSVVMFLPSIYEGSKAYADTVNNGTLMQYFEWYAPNDGNHWNRLRTDVENLAEKGITSVWIPPAYKGTTQNDVGYGAYDLYDLGEFNQKGTVRTKYGTKAQLKSAIDA
;
A
#
# COMPACT_ATOMS: atom_id res chain seq x y z
N MET A 1 41.02 4.67 -40.74
CA MET A 1 42.10 5.41 -40.07
C MET A 1 41.90 5.31 -38.56
N PHE A 2 42.68 4.41 -37.95
CA PHE A 2 43.01 4.17 -36.54
C PHE A 2 41.94 4.31 -35.43
N LYS A 3 41.42 3.15 -34.99
CA LYS A 3 40.91 2.93 -33.63
C LYS A 3 42.09 3.01 -32.66
N LYS A 4 42.04 3.91 -31.67
CA LYS A 4 43.05 3.98 -30.60
C LYS A 4 42.77 2.87 -29.58
N VAL A 5 43.68 1.91 -29.50
CA VAL A 5 43.76 0.90 -28.44
C VAL A 5 44.56 1.52 -27.30
N THR A 6 43.97 1.61 -26.11
CA THR A 6 44.70 1.99 -24.90
C THR A 6 44.90 0.75 -24.05
N ILE A 7 46.15 0.29 -23.98
CA ILE A 7 46.62 -0.70 -23.01
C ILE A 7 46.91 0.07 -21.72
N VAL A 8 46.30 -0.33 -20.60
CA VAL A 8 46.72 0.13 -19.28
C VAL A 8 47.25 -1.08 -18.52
N GLY A 9 48.56 -1.05 -18.27
CA GLY A 9 49.30 -2.08 -17.57
C GLY A 9 48.93 -2.17 -16.10
N LEU A 10 48.88 -3.40 -15.60
CA LEU A 10 48.75 -3.73 -14.19
C LEU A 10 50.01 -3.25 -13.45
N SER A 11 49.90 -2.24 -12.59
CA SER A 11 50.94 -1.85 -11.62
C SER A 11 50.30 -1.77 -10.24
N VAL A 12 50.80 -2.61 -9.34
CA VAL A 12 50.31 -2.79 -7.97
C VAL A 12 50.73 -1.60 -7.09
N VAL A 13 49.72 -0.91 -6.57
CA VAL A 13 49.53 -0.35 -5.22
C VAL A 13 50.76 0.11 -4.44
N MET A 14 50.81 1.41 -4.05
CA MET A 14 51.15 1.83 -2.68
C MET A 14 50.92 3.34 -2.43
N PHE A 15 50.20 3.63 -1.34
CA PHE A 15 50.04 4.95 -0.67
C PHE A 15 49.31 6.08 -1.41
N LEU A 16 47.98 6.12 -1.28
CA LEU A 16 47.21 7.37 -1.24
C LEU A 16 46.21 7.32 -0.07
N PRO A 17 46.33 8.19 0.95
CA PRO A 17 45.33 8.29 1.99
C PRO A 17 44.09 8.99 1.44
N SER A 18 42.92 8.38 1.67
CA SER A 18 41.61 9.03 1.72
C SER A 18 40.97 9.54 0.42
N ILE A 19 40.85 8.70 -0.61
CA ILE A 19 39.74 8.82 -1.56
C ILE A 19 38.87 7.55 -1.56
N TYR A 20 38.45 7.13 -0.36
CA TYR A 20 37.13 6.49 -0.25
C TYR A 20 36.14 7.66 -0.15
N GLU A 21 35.83 8.30 -1.29
CA GLU A 21 34.54 8.96 -1.40
C GLU A 21 33.51 7.84 -1.32
N GLY A 22 33.10 7.52 -0.09
CA GLY A 22 32.00 6.62 0.15
C GLY A 22 30.88 7.05 -0.77
N SER A 23 30.32 6.10 -1.51
CA SER A 23 29.12 6.30 -2.30
C SER A 23 28.15 7.11 -1.44
N LYS A 24 27.96 8.39 -1.76
CA LYS A 24 26.86 9.14 -1.19
C LYS A 24 25.65 8.36 -1.64
N ALA A 25 25.02 7.64 -0.71
CA ALA A 25 23.68 7.18 -0.92
C ALA A 25 22.92 8.44 -1.30
N TYR A 26 22.49 8.52 -2.57
CA TYR A 26 21.46 9.46 -2.94
C TYR A 26 20.26 8.98 -2.14
N ALA A 27 20.06 9.58 -0.96
CA ALA A 27 18.79 9.51 -0.28
C ALA A 27 17.81 10.06 -1.31
N ASP A 28 16.98 9.16 -1.83
CA ASP A 28 15.96 9.49 -2.80
C ASP A 28 15.10 10.60 -2.17
N THR A 29 15.26 11.80 -2.70
CA THR A 29 14.46 12.98 -2.38
C THR A 29 13.06 12.74 -2.98
N VAL A 30 11.89 12.87 -2.35
CA VAL A 30 11.44 13.50 -1.10
C VAL A 30 10.05 12.91 -0.76
N ASN A 31 9.93 12.02 0.23
CA ASN A 31 8.74 11.76 1.08
C ASN A 31 8.87 10.37 1.73
N ASN A 32 8.87 10.30 3.07
CA ASN A 32 8.84 9.02 3.77
C ASN A 32 7.49 8.35 3.54
N GLY A 33 7.52 7.05 3.23
CA GLY A 33 6.30 6.24 3.20
C GLY A 33 5.73 6.06 4.61
N THR A 34 4.46 6.39 4.80
CA THR A 34 3.72 6.18 6.05
C THR A 34 2.46 5.36 5.78
N LEU A 35 2.40 4.14 6.32
CA LEU A 35 1.25 3.25 6.23
C LEU A 35 0.32 3.45 7.43
N MET A 36 -0.97 3.57 7.18
CA MET A 36 -2.01 3.55 8.22
C MET A 36 -2.87 2.30 8.12
N GLN A 37 -3.03 1.55 9.21
CA GLN A 37 -4.11 0.58 9.31
C GLN A 37 -5.44 1.34 9.45
N TYR A 38 -6.29 1.26 8.43
CA TYR A 38 -7.51 2.07 8.36
C TYR A 38 -8.74 1.32 8.87
N PHE A 39 -8.58 0.47 9.90
CA PHE A 39 -9.70 -0.22 10.53
C PHE A 39 -9.31 -0.66 11.94
N GLU A 40 -10.33 -0.93 12.75
CA GLU A 40 -10.18 -1.57 14.05
C GLU A 40 -11.29 -2.61 14.26
N TRP A 41 -11.15 -3.45 15.27
CA TRP A 41 -11.99 -4.64 15.45
C TRP A 41 -13.47 -4.33 15.67
N TYR A 42 -13.74 -3.29 16.48
CA TYR A 42 -15.07 -2.87 16.93
C TYR A 42 -15.75 -1.90 15.96
N ALA A 43 -15.24 -1.76 14.73
CA ALA A 43 -15.84 -0.92 13.72
C ALA A 43 -17.31 -1.36 13.53
N PRO A 44 -18.25 -0.42 13.40
CA PRO A 44 -19.67 -0.75 13.32
C PRO A 44 -19.97 -1.56 12.05
N ASN A 45 -20.89 -2.51 12.14
CA ASN A 45 -21.44 -3.22 10.98
C ASN A 45 -22.54 -2.39 10.30
N ASP A 46 -22.22 -1.16 9.94
CA ASP A 46 -23.15 -0.23 9.28
C ASP A 46 -23.00 -0.20 7.74
N GLY A 47 -21.94 -0.84 7.21
CA GLY A 47 -21.65 -0.85 5.78
C GLY A 47 -21.16 0.49 5.22
N ASN A 48 -20.73 1.43 6.08
CA ASN A 48 -20.28 2.75 5.67
C ASN A 48 -18.76 2.94 5.71
N HIS A 49 -18.00 1.91 6.07
CA HIS A 49 -16.56 2.01 6.24
C HIS A 49 -15.85 2.52 4.97
N TRP A 50 -16.22 2.02 3.79
CA TRP A 50 -15.66 2.51 2.52
C TRP A 50 -16.02 3.97 2.22
N ASN A 51 -17.22 4.42 2.60
CA ASN A 51 -17.60 5.82 2.45
C ASN A 51 -16.81 6.74 3.39
N ARG A 52 -16.49 6.25 4.60
CA ARG A 52 -15.64 6.97 5.56
C ARG A 52 -14.23 7.11 5.01
N LEU A 53 -13.64 6.01 4.53
CA LEU A 53 -12.31 6.04 3.88
C LEU A 53 -12.29 7.03 2.72
N ARG A 54 -13.25 6.92 1.79
CA ARG A 54 -13.38 7.83 0.64
C ARG A 54 -13.41 9.31 1.03
N THR A 55 -14.05 9.63 2.16
CA THR A 55 -14.21 11.02 2.62
C THR A 55 -12.97 11.53 3.36
N ASP A 56 -12.11 10.64 3.85
CA ASP A 56 -10.95 10.98 4.68
C ASP A 56 -9.63 11.04 3.89
N VAL A 57 -9.61 10.57 2.63
CA VAL A 57 -8.38 10.49 1.80
C VAL A 57 -7.59 11.80 1.78
N GLU A 58 -8.25 12.93 1.52
CA GLU A 58 -7.60 14.25 1.48
C GLU A 58 -6.96 14.60 2.84
N ASN A 59 -7.70 14.41 3.93
CA ASN A 59 -7.21 14.68 5.29
C ASN A 59 -6.07 13.72 5.71
N LEU A 60 -6.08 12.46 5.25
CA LEU A 60 -4.97 11.52 5.46
C LEU A 60 -3.71 11.94 4.70
N ALA A 61 -3.86 12.36 3.44
CA ALA A 61 -2.77 12.84 2.61
C ALA A 61 -2.14 14.12 3.19
N GLU A 62 -2.96 15.06 3.66
CA GLU A 62 -2.50 16.28 4.37
C GLU A 62 -1.68 15.96 5.63
N LYS A 63 -1.97 14.83 6.29
CA LYS A 63 -1.23 14.33 7.46
C LYS A 63 0.03 13.53 7.10
N GLY A 64 0.34 13.36 5.81
CA GLY A 64 1.51 12.64 5.33
C GLY A 64 1.34 11.11 5.31
N ILE A 65 0.10 10.60 5.41
CA ILE A 65 -0.17 9.19 5.15
C ILE A 65 -0.06 8.94 3.65
N THR A 66 0.77 7.98 3.25
CA THR A 66 1.02 7.67 1.84
C THR A 66 0.32 6.39 1.39
N SER A 67 -0.15 5.57 2.34
CA SER A 67 -0.79 4.30 2.04
C SER A 67 -1.73 3.91 3.18
N VAL A 68 -2.81 3.21 2.82
CA VAL A 68 -3.74 2.63 3.80
C VAL A 68 -3.78 1.12 3.65
N TRP A 69 -3.74 0.41 4.77
CA TRP A 69 -4.08 -1.00 4.85
C TRP A 69 -5.58 -1.12 5.19
N ILE A 70 -6.35 -1.63 4.24
CA ILE A 70 -7.79 -1.90 4.39
C ILE A 70 -8.05 -3.28 4.99
N PRO A 71 -9.18 -3.48 5.69
CA PRO A 71 -9.57 -4.81 6.15
C PRO A 71 -9.90 -5.73 4.96
N PRO A 72 -9.96 -7.07 5.16
CA PRO A 72 -10.37 -7.98 4.10
C PRO A 72 -11.74 -7.60 3.51
N ALA A 73 -11.77 -7.33 2.21
CA ALA A 73 -12.93 -6.73 1.55
C ALA A 73 -13.92 -7.74 0.96
N TYR A 74 -13.59 -9.03 1.03
CA TYR A 74 -14.41 -10.13 0.51
C TYR A 74 -15.42 -10.65 1.54
N LYS A 75 -16.40 -11.45 1.07
CA LYS A 75 -17.48 -11.99 1.91
C LYS A 75 -16.92 -12.96 2.95
N GLY A 76 -17.29 -12.72 4.21
CA GLY A 76 -16.95 -13.57 5.35
C GLY A 76 -18.04 -14.59 5.71
N THR A 77 -17.90 -15.25 6.86
CA THR A 77 -18.86 -16.27 7.33
C THR A 77 -20.23 -15.68 7.67
N THR A 78 -20.27 -14.42 8.09
CA THR A 78 -21.48 -13.65 8.42
C THR A 78 -21.32 -12.19 7.96
N GLN A 79 -22.41 -11.40 7.96
CA GLN A 79 -22.29 -9.96 7.64
C GLN A 79 -21.40 -9.19 8.63
N ASN A 80 -21.38 -9.58 9.91
CA ASN A 80 -20.61 -8.90 10.96
C ASN A 80 -19.15 -9.40 11.06
N ASP A 81 -18.73 -10.30 10.18
CA ASP A 81 -17.36 -10.81 10.14
C ASP A 81 -16.38 -9.64 9.88
N VAL A 82 -15.27 -9.60 10.62
CA VAL A 82 -14.18 -8.63 10.41
C VAL A 82 -13.40 -8.95 9.13
N GLY A 83 -13.67 -10.10 8.50
CA GLY A 83 -13.17 -10.49 7.19
C GLY A 83 -12.13 -11.62 7.24
N TYR A 84 -11.64 -11.97 8.43
CA TYR A 84 -10.70 -13.07 8.61
C TYR A 84 -11.36 -14.46 8.50
N GLY A 85 -12.68 -14.55 8.73
CA GLY A 85 -13.47 -15.72 8.40
C GLY A 85 -13.83 -15.75 6.91
N ALA A 86 -12.82 -15.84 6.04
CA ALA A 86 -13.00 -15.78 4.59
C ALA A 86 -13.96 -16.88 4.08
N TYR A 87 -14.93 -16.50 3.23
CA TYR A 87 -15.85 -17.43 2.60
C TYR A 87 -15.74 -17.46 1.08
N ASP A 88 -15.88 -16.31 0.42
CA ASP A 88 -15.80 -16.19 -1.04
C ASP A 88 -14.91 -14.99 -1.41
N LEU A 89 -13.70 -15.27 -1.89
CA LEU A 89 -12.69 -14.27 -2.25
C LEU A 89 -13.11 -13.39 -3.45
N TYR A 90 -14.07 -13.84 -4.25
CA TYR A 90 -14.55 -13.11 -5.42
C TYR A 90 -15.75 -12.19 -5.09
N ASP A 91 -16.41 -12.40 -3.94
CA ASP A 91 -17.53 -11.59 -3.51
C ASP A 91 -17.05 -10.39 -2.66
N LEU A 92 -16.77 -9.27 -3.32
CA LEU A 92 -16.39 -8.01 -2.66
C LEU A 92 -17.60 -7.22 -2.11
N GLY A 93 -18.67 -7.91 -1.72
CA GLY A 93 -19.94 -7.30 -1.33
C GLY A 93 -20.82 -6.97 -2.53
N GLU A 94 -20.91 -7.90 -3.48
CA GLU A 94 -21.63 -7.79 -4.76
C GLU A 94 -22.75 -8.83 -4.87
N PHE A 95 -22.57 -10.02 -4.28
CA PHE A 95 -23.51 -11.12 -4.39
C PHE A 95 -24.31 -11.32 -3.10
N ASN A 96 -25.57 -11.75 -3.23
CA ASN A 96 -26.39 -12.11 -2.07
C ASN A 96 -25.98 -13.50 -1.55
N GLN A 97 -25.07 -13.51 -0.58
CA GLN A 97 -24.53 -14.70 0.07
C GLN A 97 -24.45 -14.46 1.58
N LYS A 98 -24.59 -15.51 2.40
CA LYS A 98 -24.55 -15.42 3.87
C LYS A 98 -25.57 -14.42 4.45
N GLY A 99 -26.73 -14.31 3.81
CA GLY A 99 -27.83 -13.43 4.24
C GLY A 99 -27.62 -11.94 3.94
N THR A 100 -26.64 -11.57 3.10
CA THR A 100 -26.38 -10.18 2.76
C THR A 100 -25.70 -9.99 1.41
N VAL A 101 -25.90 -8.82 0.79
CA VAL A 101 -25.12 -8.38 -0.37
C VAL A 101 -23.78 -7.79 0.10
N ARG A 102 -23.80 -6.72 0.89
CA ARG A 102 -22.60 -6.02 1.37
C ARG A 102 -21.77 -6.85 2.36
N THR A 103 -20.48 -6.53 2.50
CA THR A 103 -19.69 -6.97 3.65
C THR A 103 -19.98 -6.11 4.88
N LYS A 104 -19.28 -6.34 6.00
CA LYS A 104 -19.29 -5.44 7.17
C LYS A 104 -19.00 -3.99 6.77
N TYR A 105 -18.14 -3.81 5.77
CA TYR A 105 -17.53 -2.54 5.39
C TYR A 105 -18.24 -1.80 4.26
N GLY A 106 -18.99 -2.50 3.41
CA GLY A 106 -19.78 -1.89 2.33
C GLY A 106 -19.91 -2.78 1.10
N THR A 107 -20.27 -2.18 -0.03
CA THR A 107 -20.41 -2.86 -1.33
C THR A 107 -19.14 -2.73 -2.18
N LYS A 108 -19.02 -3.58 -3.21
CA LYS A 108 -17.94 -3.51 -4.20
C LYS A 108 -17.84 -2.13 -4.87
N ALA A 109 -18.98 -1.52 -5.17
CA ALA A 109 -19.03 -0.18 -5.76
C ALA A 109 -18.44 0.88 -4.81
N GLN A 110 -18.78 0.83 -3.52
CA GLN A 110 -18.24 1.75 -2.52
C GLN A 110 -16.73 1.53 -2.31
N LEU A 111 -16.27 0.28 -2.28
CA LEU A 111 -14.85 -0.05 -2.21
C LEU A 111 -14.09 0.55 -3.41
N LYS A 112 -14.61 0.37 -4.62
CA LYS A 112 -14.01 0.95 -5.83
C LYS A 112 -13.95 2.48 -5.75
N SER A 113 -15.04 3.12 -5.35
CA SER A 113 -15.07 4.58 -5.16
C SER A 113 -14.11 5.08 -4.08
N ALA A 114 -13.78 4.26 -3.07
CA ALA A 114 -12.79 4.61 -2.05
C ALA A 114 -11.34 4.44 -2.53
N ILE A 115 -11.09 3.50 -3.45
CA ILE A 115 -9.77 3.29 -4.08
C ILE A 115 -9.47 4.36 -5.13
N ASP A 116 -10.50 4.83 -5.85
CA ASP A 116 -10.39 5.85 -6.89
C ASP A 116 -10.34 7.30 -6.35
N ALA A 117 -10.59 7.49 -5.05
CA ALA A 117 -10.58 8.80 -4.38
C ALA A 117 -9.15 9.22 -4.02
#